data_AF-A0A126Q2X4-F1
#
_entry.id   AF-A0A126Q2X4-F1
#
_cell.length_a   1.000
_cell.length_b   1.000
_cell.length_c   1.000
_cell.angle_alpha   90.00
_cell.angle_beta   90.00
_cell.angle_gamma   90.00
#
_symmetry.space_group_name_H-M   'P 1'
#
loop_
_entity.id
_entity.type
_entity.pdbx_description
1 polymer ?
#
loop_
_entity_poly.entity_id
_entity_poly.type
_entity_poly.pdbx_seq_one_letter_code
_entity_poly.pdbx_strand_id
1 'polypeptide(L)'
;MASLQRTLVNLEMLSDDINALHVDALNTHAHIKLLHNVLNELKNAEQFVALETEASFQKSLSGSLFENIFERKRMVGVYIKLVGYVITAWEATNKANAIISENFDSSADKRLELLQVKAIKAKSQLKTVASAMGKEDYAKFVQTLGLSAQEWQWDTLRARF
;
A
#
# COMPACT_ATOMS: atom_id res chain seq x y z
N MET A 1 -14.63 14.94 -16.02
CA MET A 1 -13.15 14.89 -16.01
C MET A 1 -12.71 15.12 -14.58
N ALA A 2 -11.97 14.19 -13.96
CA ALA A 2 -11.40 14.42 -12.63
C ALA A 2 -10.14 15.29 -12.79
N SER A 3 -9.91 16.26 -11.91
CA SER A 3 -8.65 17.02 -11.85
C SER A 3 -7.69 16.32 -10.88
N LEU A 4 -6.37 16.51 -11.06
CA LEU A 4 -5.37 16.03 -10.11
C LEU A 4 -5.69 16.47 -8.67
N GLN A 5 -6.14 17.71 -8.50
CA GLN A 5 -6.58 18.26 -7.22
C GLN A 5 -7.72 17.46 -6.56
N ARG A 6 -8.71 17.04 -7.35
CA ARG A 6 -9.81 16.20 -6.83
C ARG A 6 -9.28 14.85 -6.36
N THR A 7 -8.36 14.24 -7.12
CA THR A 7 -7.76 12.96 -6.74
C THR A 7 -6.91 13.08 -5.48
N LEU A 8 -6.17 14.18 -5.33
CA LEU A 8 -5.40 14.45 -4.10
C LEU A 8 -6.33 14.58 -2.88
N VAL A 9 -7.41 15.36 -2.98
CA VAL A 9 -8.41 15.48 -1.90
C VAL A 9 -9.01 14.11 -1.55
N ASN A 10 -9.35 13.28 -2.55
CA ASN A 10 -9.85 11.94 -2.29
C ASN A 10 -8.82 11.07 -1.54
N LEU A 11 -7.54 11.17 -1.89
CA LEU A 11 -6.46 10.45 -1.21
C LEU A 11 -6.28 10.93 0.23
N GLU A 12 -6.43 12.22 0.50
CA GLU A 12 -6.42 12.78 1.87
C GLU A 12 -7.59 12.22 2.69
N MET A 13 -8.81 12.27 2.15
CA MET A 13 -9.98 11.70 2.81
C MET A 13 -9.82 10.21 3.11
N LEU A 14 -9.26 9.44 2.18
CA LEU A 14 -9.00 8.01 2.41
C LEU A 14 -7.92 7.77 3.47
N SER A 15 -6.89 8.62 3.53
CA SER A 15 -5.89 8.58 4.59
C SER A 15 -6.53 8.88 5.94
N ASP A 16 -7.40 9.89 6.03
CA ASP A 16 -8.13 10.22 7.25
C ASP A 16 -9.07 9.08 7.67
N ASP A 17 -9.81 8.48 6.72
CA ASP A 17 -10.68 7.34 6.97
C ASP A 17 -9.89 6.13 7.54
N ILE A 18 -8.69 5.86 6.99
CA ILE A 18 -7.82 4.79 7.50
C ILE A 18 -7.35 5.11 8.92
N ASN A 19 -6.93 6.35 9.18
CA ASN A 19 -6.42 6.75 10.49
C ASN A 19 -7.53 6.90 11.54
N ALA A 20 -8.79 7.04 11.12
CA ALA A 20 -9.97 7.02 11.98
C ALA A 20 -10.45 5.59 12.31
N LEU A 21 -9.92 4.55 11.66
CA LEU A 21 -10.26 3.17 12.00
C LEU A 21 -9.85 2.84 13.44
N HIS A 22 -10.72 2.13 14.15
CA HIS A 22 -10.34 1.50 15.41
C HIS A 22 -9.22 0.48 15.17
N VAL A 23 -8.35 0.28 16.16
CA VAL A 23 -7.19 -0.63 16.05
C VAL A 23 -7.63 -2.05 15.63
N ASP A 24 -8.77 -2.53 16.11
CA ASP A 24 -9.31 -3.85 15.76
C ASP A 24 -9.80 -3.96 14.31
N ALA A 25 -10.04 -2.83 13.64
CA ALA A 25 -10.40 -2.80 12.23
C ALA A 25 -9.16 -2.76 11.31
N LEU A 26 -7.97 -2.48 11.85
CA LEU A 26 -6.72 -2.51 11.08
C LEU A 26 -6.36 -3.95 10.70
N ASN A 27 -5.81 -4.11 9.49
CA ASN A 27 -5.48 -5.41 8.89
C ASN A 27 -6.68 -6.37 8.75
N THR A 28 -7.90 -5.83 8.73
CA THR A 28 -9.12 -6.57 8.39
C THR A 28 -9.55 -6.29 6.95
N HIS A 29 -10.61 -6.96 6.49
CA HIS A 29 -11.22 -6.67 5.19
C HIS A 29 -11.65 -5.20 5.03
N ALA A 30 -12.06 -4.52 6.12
CA ALA A 30 -12.43 -3.11 6.08
C ALA A 30 -11.22 -2.23 5.72
N HIS A 31 -10.10 -2.44 6.41
CA HIS A 31 -8.84 -1.75 6.12
C HIS A 31 -8.37 -2.03 4.68
N ILE A 32 -8.40 -3.29 4.25
CA ILE A 32 -7.93 -3.69 2.92
C ILE A 32 -8.80 -3.11 1.81
N LYS A 33 -10.10 -2.95 2.05
CA LYS A 33 -11.00 -2.24 1.13
C LYS A 33 -10.59 -0.78 0.96
N LEU A 34 -10.22 -0.09 2.04
CA LEU A 34 -9.70 1.28 1.96
C LEU A 34 -8.37 1.34 1.20
N LEU A 35 -7.46 0.38 1.42
CA LEU A 35 -6.21 0.32 0.66
C LEU A 35 -6.43 0.07 -0.85
N HIS A 36 -7.44 -0.71 -1.23
CA HIS A 36 -7.85 -0.86 -2.63
C HIS A 36 -8.37 0.46 -3.21
N ASN A 37 -9.16 1.22 -2.45
CA ASN A 37 -9.61 2.55 -2.88
C ASN A 37 -8.43 3.51 -3.07
N VAL A 38 -7.48 3.52 -2.11
CA VAL A 38 -6.24 4.30 -2.22
C VAL A 38 -5.47 3.90 -3.47
N LEU A 39 -5.30 2.60 -3.74
CA LEU A 39 -4.60 2.12 -4.93
C LEU A 39 -5.26 2.58 -6.23
N ASN A 40 -6.59 2.59 -6.28
CA ASN A 40 -7.33 3.05 -7.45
C ASN A 40 -7.18 4.57 -7.65
N GLU A 41 -7.29 5.36 -6.57
CA GLU A 41 -7.09 6.81 -6.65
C GLU A 41 -5.65 7.17 -7.00
N LEU A 42 -4.64 6.44 -6.50
CA LEU A 42 -3.25 6.63 -6.91
C LEU A 42 -3.04 6.36 -8.41
N LYS A 43 -3.65 5.30 -8.95
CA LYS A 43 -3.61 4.99 -10.40
C LYS A 43 -4.32 6.06 -11.22
N ASN A 44 -5.41 6.62 -10.71
CA ASN A 44 -6.08 7.76 -11.34
C ASN A 44 -5.17 8.99 -11.31
N ALA A 45 -4.50 9.27 -10.18
CA ALA A 45 -3.57 10.40 -10.05
C ALA A 45 -2.40 10.27 -11.02
N GLU A 46 -1.82 9.07 -11.17
CA GLU A 46 -0.68 8.80 -12.05
C GLU A 46 -0.93 9.26 -13.49
N GLN A 47 -2.16 9.10 -14.00
CA GLN A 47 -2.54 9.55 -15.35
C GLN A 47 -2.41 11.07 -15.52
N PHE A 48 -2.76 11.85 -14.49
CA PHE A 48 -2.63 13.30 -14.50
C PHE A 48 -1.18 13.73 -14.24
N VAL A 49 -0.52 13.11 -13.27
CA VAL A 49 0.88 13.40 -12.92
C VAL A 49 1.83 13.12 -14.08
N ALA A 50 1.50 12.15 -14.94
CA ALA A 50 2.26 11.89 -16.16
C ALA A 50 2.31 13.12 -17.10
N LEU A 51 1.25 13.93 -17.13
CA LEU A 51 1.10 15.10 -18.01
C LEU A 51 1.70 16.38 -17.41
N GLU A 52 1.96 16.40 -16.11
CA GLU A 52 2.50 17.56 -15.38
C GLU A 52 4.02 17.67 -15.49
N THR A 53 4.56 18.89 -15.36
CA THR A 53 5.99 19.09 -15.05
C THR A 53 6.25 18.86 -13.56
N GLU A 54 7.50 18.62 -13.15
CA GLU A 54 7.83 18.50 -11.72
C GLU A 54 7.43 19.77 -10.94
N ALA A 55 7.70 20.96 -11.48
CA ALA A 55 7.35 22.21 -10.83
C ALA A 55 5.83 22.41 -10.68
N SER A 56 5.06 22.08 -11.71
CA SER A 56 3.59 22.17 -11.66
C SER A 56 2.99 21.15 -10.71
N PHE A 57 3.54 19.93 -10.69
CA PHE A 57 3.17 18.90 -9.73
C PHE A 57 3.43 19.35 -8.29
N GLN A 58 4.63 19.85 -7.98
CA GLN A 58 4.94 20.34 -6.64
C GLN A 58 4.00 21.49 -6.22
N LYS A 59 3.72 22.43 -7.13
CA LYS A 59 2.76 23.50 -6.88
C LYS A 59 1.34 22.97 -6.60
N SER A 60 0.94 21.88 -7.24
CA SER A 60 -0.38 21.26 -7.00
C SER A 60 -0.48 20.57 -5.64
N LEU A 61 0.65 20.18 -5.05
CA LEU A 61 0.74 19.57 -3.73
C LEU A 61 0.86 20.60 -2.61
N SER A 62 1.23 21.85 -2.91
CA SER A 62 1.46 22.87 -1.89
C SER A 62 0.25 23.06 -0.97
N GLY A 63 0.47 22.94 0.33
CA GLY A 63 -0.56 23.03 1.37
C GLY A 63 -1.40 21.76 1.56
N SER A 64 -1.09 20.67 0.85
CA SER A 64 -1.71 19.35 1.02
C SER A 64 -0.89 18.46 1.96
N LEU A 65 -1.51 17.40 2.50
CA LEU A 65 -0.82 16.36 3.25
C LEU A 65 0.31 15.69 2.41
N PHE A 66 0.16 15.70 1.09
CA PHE A 66 1.09 15.05 0.17
C PHE A 66 2.32 15.89 -0.21
N GLU A 67 2.40 17.16 0.21
CA GLU A 67 3.54 18.04 -0.10
C GLU A 67 4.89 17.43 0.29
N ASN A 68 4.95 16.84 1.49
CA ASN A 68 6.17 16.20 2.01
C ASN A 68 6.20 14.67 1.78
N ILE A 69 5.22 14.13 1.06
CA ILE A 69 5.11 12.69 0.75
C ILE A 69 5.51 12.42 -0.71
N PHE A 70 5.02 13.25 -1.63
CA PHE A 70 5.30 13.14 -3.06
C PHE A 70 6.30 14.20 -3.51
N GLU A 71 7.50 14.17 -2.92
CA GLU A 71 8.60 15.10 -3.24
C GLU A 71 9.02 15.07 -4.73
N ARG A 72 8.66 14.00 -5.45
CA ARG A 72 8.88 13.85 -6.90
C ARG A 72 7.71 13.11 -7.51
N LYS A 73 7.37 13.38 -8.78
CA LYS A 73 6.28 12.69 -9.49
C LYS A 73 6.38 11.16 -9.43
N ARG A 74 7.60 10.63 -9.51
CA ARG A 74 7.85 9.18 -9.45
C ARG A 74 7.35 8.51 -8.16
N MET A 75 7.18 9.28 -7.08
CA MET A 75 6.74 8.75 -5.79
C MET A 75 5.30 8.22 -5.84
N VAL A 76 4.45 8.78 -6.71
CA VAL A 76 3.10 8.25 -6.94
C VAL A 76 3.18 6.80 -7.44
N GLY A 77 4.04 6.54 -8.43
CA GLY A 77 4.28 5.18 -8.95
C GLY A 77 4.94 4.24 -7.93
N VAL A 78 5.77 4.77 -7.03
CA VAL A 78 6.34 3.99 -5.91
C VAL A 78 5.23 3.56 -4.93
N TYR A 79 4.34 4.48 -4.56
CA TYR A 79 3.20 4.19 -3.68
C TYR A 79 2.26 3.16 -4.31
N ILE A 80 1.93 3.29 -5.60
CA ILE A 80 1.12 2.28 -6.33
C ILE A 80 1.70 0.88 -6.16
N LYS A 81 3.02 0.72 -6.33
CA LYS A 81 3.69 -0.57 -6.16
C LYS A 81 3.63 -1.07 -4.73
N LEU A 82 3.98 -0.22 -3.75
CA LEU A 82 3.99 -0.60 -2.34
C LEU A 82 2.60 -1.01 -1.83
N VAL A 83 1.56 -0.21 -2.10
CA VAL A 83 0.18 -0.54 -1.74
C VAL A 83 -0.25 -1.86 -2.40
N GLY A 84 0.07 -2.03 -3.68
CA GLY A 84 -0.22 -3.28 -4.40
C GLY A 84 0.42 -4.51 -3.75
N TYR A 85 1.66 -4.39 -3.27
CA TYR A 85 2.33 -5.49 -2.58
C TYR A 85 1.75 -5.77 -1.19
N VAL A 86 1.38 -4.74 -0.41
CA VAL A 86 0.70 -4.91 0.89
C VAL A 86 -0.59 -5.69 0.71
N ILE A 87 -1.46 -5.24 -0.21
CA ILE A 87 -2.73 -5.90 -0.52
C ILE A 87 -2.50 -7.35 -0.95
N THR A 88 -1.55 -7.56 -1.87
CA THR A 88 -1.26 -8.90 -2.41
C THR A 88 -0.79 -9.85 -1.32
N ALA A 89 0.10 -9.39 -0.44
CA ALA A 89 0.61 -10.19 0.67
C ALA A 89 -0.51 -10.53 1.65
N TRP A 90 -1.31 -9.55 2.06
CA TRP A 90 -2.41 -9.77 2.99
C TRP A 90 -3.47 -10.73 2.43
N GLU A 91 -3.92 -10.53 1.19
CA GLU A 91 -4.94 -11.40 0.57
C GLU A 91 -4.44 -12.84 0.41
N ALA A 92 -3.17 -13.01 0.05
CA ALA A 92 -2.58 -14.34 -0.09
C ALA A 92 -2.47 -15.05 1.27
N THR A 93 -2.03 -14.33 2.31
CA THR A 93 -1.96 -14.86 3.68
C THR A 93 -3.35 -15.19 4.24
N ASN A 94 -4.35 -14.31 4.05
CA ASN A 94 -5.71 -14.55 4.53
C ASN A 94 -6.35 -15.78 3.84
N LYS A 95 -6.15 -15.94 2.52
CA LYS A 95 -6.61 -17.14 1.79
C LYS A 95 -5.89 -18.41 2.23
N ALA A 96 -4.58 -18.33 2.51
CA ALA A 96 -3.82 -19.47 3.03
C ALA A 96 -4.36 -19.91 4.40
N ASN A 97 -4.64 -18.96 5.29
CA ASN A 97 -5.19 -19.23 6.61
C ASN A 97 -6.59 -19.87 6.53
N ALA A 98 -7.44 -19.40 5.60
CA ALA A 98 -8.76 -19.99 5.37
C ALA A 98 -8.67 -21.47 4.94
N ILE A 99 -7.73 -21.81 4.05
CA ILE A 99 -7.50 -23.20 3.64
C ILE A 99 -7.06 -24.06 4.83
N ILE A 100 -6.14 -23.54 5.66
CA ILE A 100 -5.67 -24.26 6.86
C ILE A 100 -6.82 -24.55 7.83
N SER A 101 -7.81 -23.66 7.92
CA SER A 101 -8.96 -23.81 8.82
C SER A 101 -10.07 -24.76 8.30
N GLU A 102 -10.18 -25.01 6.99
CA GLU A 102 -11.36 -25.65 6.39
C GLU A 102 -11.19 -27.15 6.00
N ASN A 103 -10.20 -27.86 6.58
CA ASN A 103 -9.92 -29.29 6.35
C ASN A 103 -9.35 -29.62 4.95
N PHE A 104 -8.27 -30.38 4.92
CA PHE A 104 -7.37 -30.51 3.75
C PHE A 104 -7.82 -31.59 2.75
N ASP A 105 -8.00 -31.21 1.48
CA ASP A 105 -7.94 -32.13 0.34
C ASP A 105 -6.55 -32.06 -0.34
N SER A 106 -6.20 -33.04 -1.18
CA SER A 106 -4.88 -33.06 -1.85
C SER A 106 -4.65 -31.92 -2.86
N SER A 107 -5.70 -31.18 -3.22
CA SER A 107 -5.61 -29.97 -4.05
C SER A 107 -5.36 -28.71 -3.22
N ALA A 108 -5.72 -28.74 -1.94
CA ALA A 108 -5.54 -27.68 -0.97
C ALA A 108 -4.06 -27.44 -0.67
N ASP A 109 -3.24 -28.50 -0.59
CA ASP A 109 -1.80 -28.41 -0.35
C ASP A 109 -1.08 -27.59 -1.44
N LYS A 110 -1.35 -27.90 -2.71
CA LYS A 110 -0.75 -27.16 -3.84
C LYS A 110 -1.21 -25.69 -3.86
N ARG A 111 -2.48 -25.43 -3.56
CA ARG A 111 -3.00 -24.05 -3.49
C ARG A 111 -2.38 -23.28 -2.33
N LEU A 112 -2.22 -23.93 -1.18
CA LEU A 112 -1.59 -23.36 0.00
C LEU A 112 -0.14 -22.96 -0.29
N GLU A 113 0.64 -23.84 -0.91
CA GLU A 113 2.03 -23.56 -1.31
C GLU A 113 2.09 -22.35 -2.26
N LEU A 114 1.25 -22.31 -3.30
CA LEU A 114 1.20 -21.18 -4.24
C LEU A 114 0.84 -19.86 -3.55
N LEU A 115 -0.10 -19.88 -2.60
CA LEU A 115 -0.50 -18.68 -1.84
C LEU A 115 0.63 -18.20 -0.92
N GLN A 116 1.33 -19.12 -0.25
CA GLN A 116 2.49 -18.79 0.58
C GLN A 116 3.61 -18.18 -0.26
N VAL A 117 3.96 -18.79 -1.40
CA VAL A 117 4.96 -18.25 -2.34
C VAL A 117 4.55 -16.86 -2.84
N LYS A 118 3.27 -16.65 -3.15
CA LYS A 118 2.74 -15.34 -3.58
C LYS A 118 2.91 -14.29 -2.48
N ALA A 119 2.58 -14.62 -1.23
CA ALA A 119 2.74 -13.71 -0.09
C ALA A 119 4.22 -13.36 0.15
N ILE A 120 5.10 -14.37 0.16
CA ILE A 120 6.55 -14.19 0.33
C ILE A 120 7.12 -13.31 -0.77
N LYS A 121 6.75 -13.56 -2.03
CA LYS A 121 7.22 -12.75 -3.17
C LYS A 121 6.77 -11.30 -3.05
N ALA A 122 5.51 -11.04 -2.69
CA ALA A 122 5.00 -9.70 -2.49
C ALA A 122 5.75 -8.96 -1.37
N LYS A 123 5.98 -9.61 -0.22
CA LYS A 123 6.78 -9.06 0.89
C LYS A 123 8.23 -8.77 0.48
N SER A 124 8.85 -9.66 -0.29
CA SER A 124 10.21 -9.45 -0.82
C SER A 124 10.29 -8.26 -1.77
N GLN A 125 9.34 -8.13 -2.69
CA GLN A 125 9.26 -6.98 -3.61
C GLN A 125 9.00 -5.67 -2.85
N LEU A 126 8.12 -5.71 -1.85
CA LEU A 126 7.87 -4.57 -0.96
C LEU A 126 9.16 -4.14 -0.26
N LYS A 127 9.92 -5.09 0.32
CA LYS A 127 11.22 -4.82 0.95
C LYS A 127 12.18 -4.13 -0.01
N THR A 128 12.31 -4.62 -1.24
CA THR A 128 13.20 -4.01 -2.25
C THR A 128 12.80 -2.57 -2.55
N VAL A 129 11.51 -2.32 -2.80
CA VAL A 129 11.03 -0.97 -3.13
C VAL A 129 11.13 -0.03 -1.92
N ALA A 130 10.76 -0.49 -0.72
CA ALA A 130 10.89 0.28 0.51
C ALA A 130 12.34 0.65 0.81
N SER A 131 13.27 -0.29 0.61
CA SER A 131 14.71 -0.05 0.80
C SER A 131 15.25 1.00 -0.18
N ALA A 132 14.79 0.99 -1.43
CA ALA A 132 15.18 1.97 -2.43
C ALA A 132 14.55 3.35 -2.19
N MET A 133 13.36 3.40 -1.58
CA MET A 133 12.68 4.63 -1.19
C MET A 133 13.34 5.29 0.02
N GLY A 134 13.86 4.49 0.96
CA GLY A 134 14.54 4.97 2.16
C GLY A 134 13.65 4.93 3.41
N LYS A 135 14.28 4.98 4.59
CA LYS A 135 13.60 4.76 5.88
C LYS A 135 12.56 5.84 6.18
N GLU A 136 12.92 7.10 5.97
CA GLU A 136 12.07 8.25 6.33
C GLU A 136 10.81 8.28 5.47
N ASP A 137 10.95 8.19 4.16
CA ASP A 137 9.81 8.12 3.24
C ASP A 137 8.95 6.86 3.44
N TYR A 138 9.56 5.75 3.87
CA TYR A 138 8.80 4.55 4.21
C TYR A 138 8.01 4.70 5.50
N ALA A 139 8.56 5.41 6.50
CA ALA A 139 7.81 5.74 7.70
C ALA A 139 6.57 6.59 7.38
N LYS A 140 6.70 7.58 6.50
CA LYS A 140 5.56 8.37 5.99
C LYS A 140 4.51 7.47 5.32
N PHE A 141 4.95 6.53 4.48
CA PHE A 141 4.06 5.56 3.81
C PHE A 141 3.26 4.71 4.81
N VAL A 142 3.94 4.12 5.79
CA VAL A 142 3.34 3.26 6.81
C VAL A 142 2.34 4.03 7.66
N GLN A 143 2.68 5.26 8.05
CA GLN A 143 1.81 6.12 8.85
C GLN A 143 0.57 6.56 8.07
N THR A 144 0.74 7.01 6.82
CA THR A 144 -0.37 7.50 5.97
C THR A 144 -1.42 6.41 5.74
N LEU A 145 -0.99 5.15 5.69
CA LEU A 145 -1.85 4.01 5.35
C LEU A 145 -2.18 3.12 6.55
N GLY A 146 -1.99 3.58 7.78
CA GLY A 146 -2.39 2.83 8.98
C GLY A 146 -1.76 1.43 9.08
N LEU A 147 -0.56 1.24 8.53
CA LEU A 147 0.11 -0.08 8.46
C LEU A 147 0.82 -0.41 9.78
N SER A 148 0.07 -0.53 10.87
CA SER A 148 0.61 -0.70 12.23
C SER A 148 1.14 -2.12 12.54
N ALA A 149 0.78 -3.13 11.74
CA ALA A 149 1.24 -4.49 11.99
C ALA A 149 2.76 -4.62 11.89
N GLN A 150 3.32 -5.50 12.72
CA GLN A 150 4.77 -5.71 12.83
C GLN A 150 5.40 -6.06 11.48
N GLU A 151 4.71 -6.85 10.65
CA GLU A 151 5.22 -7.29 9.34
C GLU A 151 5.47 -6.15 8.35
N TRP A 152 4.87 -4.97 8.56
CA TRP A 152 5.08 -3.78 7.74
C TRP A 152 6.12 -2.83 8.34
N GLN A 153 6.61 -3.08 9.56
CA GLN A 153 7.57 -2.18 10.19
C GLN A 153 8.96 -2.33 9.58
N TRP A 154 9.69 -1.21 9.49
CA TRP A 154 10.99 -1.13 8.81
C TRP A 154 11.99 -2.18 9.30
N ASP A 155 12.10 -2.36 10.62
CA ASP A 155 13.06 -3.28 11.21
C ASP A 155 12.71 -4.74 10.89
N THR A 156 11.43 -5.08 10.84
CA THR A 156 10.94 -6.40 10.45
C THR A 156 11.12 -6.66 8.95
N LEU A 157 10.90 -5.66 8.09
CA LEU A 157 11.18 -5.80 6.66
C LEU A 157 12.66 -6.04 6.37
N ARG A 158 13.54 -5.38 7.14
CA ARG A 158 14.99 -5.53 6.96
C ARG A 158 15.56 -6.78 7.59
N ALA A 159 14.95 -7.29 8.67
CA ALA A 159 15.32 -8.57 9.26
C ALA A 159 15.46 -9.63 8.15
N ARG A 160 16.56 -10.40 8.22
CA ARG A 160 16.77 -11.51 7.29
C ARG A 160 15.73 -12.57 7.63
N PHE A 161 14.82 -12.84 6.69
CA PHE A 161 14.21 -14.17 6.58
C PHE A 161 15.28 -15.11 6.05
#